data_AF-A0A1G8L9L4-F1
#
_entry.id   AF-A0A1G8L9L4-F1
#
_cell.length_a   1.000
_cell.length_b   1.000
_cell.length_c   1.000
_cell.angle_alpha   90.00
_cell.angle_beta   90.00
_cell.angle_gamma   90.00
#
_symmetry.space_group_name_H-M   'P 1'
#
loop_
_entity.id
_entity.type
_entity.pdbx_description
1 polymer ?
#
loop_
_entity_poly.entity_id
_entity_poly.type
_entity_poly.pdbx_seq_one_letter_code
_entity_poly.pdbx_strand_id
1 'polypeptide(L)'
;MSKTFLKTQHIHQITLPTPFLVGPVHVYLIEGDALTLVDTGPNTTEAWEVLTKSLKVRGYQPEDIDQIILTYHHPDHAGLTYRFAETAEIKGNWKNNYWLEADSEFFSNIIAFFGTLYDQLNVPLRLKNKILKENKNYM
;
A
#
# COMPACT_ATOMS: atom_id res chain seq x y z
N MET A 1 -1.50 -29.72 -14.27
CA MET A 1 -0.93 -28.89 -15.35
C MET A 1 -0.27 -27.68 -14.70
N SER A 2 1.06 -27.58 -14.79
CA SER A 2 1.79 -26.41 -14.27
C SER A 2 1.49 -25.22 -15.18
N LYS A 3 0.82 -24.17 -14.67
CA LYS A 3 0.69 -22.91 -15.40
C LYS A 3 2.07 -22.26 -15.40
N THR A 4 2.78 -22.37 -16.53
CA THR A 4 3.97 -21.58 -16.77
C THR A 4 3.54 -20.13 -16.95
N PHE A 5 3.74 -19.30 -15.94
CA PHE A 5 3.60 -17.85 -16.07
C PHE A 5 4.65 -17.37 -17.06
N LEU A 6 4.22 -16.64 -18.10
CA LEU A 6 5.12 -15.98 -19.02
C LEU A 6 5.97 -14.99 -18.23
N LYS A 7 7.28 -15.23 -18.13
CA LYS A 7 8.22 -14.21 -17.66
C LYS A 7 8.30 -13.14 -18.73
N THR A 8 7.66 -12.00 -18.46
CA THR A 8 7.87 -10.81 -19.29
C THR A 8 9.29 -10.30 -19.03
N GLN A 9 9.94 -9.71 -20.03
CA GLN A 9 11.30 -9.17 -19.83
C GLN A 9 11.32 -7.88 -19.01
N HIS A 10 10.18 -7.17 -18.94
CA HIS A 10 10.10 -5.80 -18.44
C HIS A 10 9.27 -5.62 -17.17
N ILE A 11 8.46 -6.62 -16.78
CA ILE A 11 7.65 -6.58 -15.56
C ILE A 11 8.22 -7.57 -14.56
N HIS A 12 8.64 -7.05 -13.42
CA HIS A 12 9.31 -7.80 -12.36
C HIS A 12 8.49 -7.73 -11.10
N GLN A 13 8.08 -8.90 -10.61
CA GLN A 13 7.47 -9.01 -9.29
C GLN A 13 8.54 -8.87 -8.21
N ILE A 14 8.27 -8.05 -7.20
CA ILE A 14 9.04 -7.94 -5.96
C ILE A 14 8.12 -8.34 -4.81
N THR A 15 8.50 -9.38 -4.08
CA THR A 15 7.75 -9.84 -2.90
C THR A 15 8.29 -9.15 -1.66
N LEU A 16 7.45 -8.36 -1.00
CA LEU A 16 7.82 -7.61 0.21
C LEU A 16 7.22 -8.28 1.46
N PRO A 17 7.99 -8.38 2.56
CA PRO A 17 7.46 -8.83 3.84
C PRO A 17 6.45 -7.80 4.36
N THR A 18 5.44 -8.26 5.09
CA THR A 18 4.49 -7.38 5.77
C THR A 18 4.29 -7.79 7.22
N PRO A 19 3.98 -6.84 8.12
CA PRO A 19 3.62 -7.15 9.50
C PRO A 19 2.16 -7.61 9.64
N PHE A 20 1.42 -7.70 8.53
CA PHE A 20 -0.02 -7.96 8.54
C PHE A 20 -0.32 -9.45 8.38
N LEU A 21 -1.49 -9.87 8.88
CA LEU A 21 -1.93 -11.27 8.84
C LEU A 21 -2.15 -11.81 7.42
N VAL A 22 -2.26 -10.92 6.42
CA VAL A 22 -2.41 -11.29 5.00
C VAL A 22 -1.13 -11.93 4.44
N GLY A 23 0.02 -11.77 5.11
CA GLY A 23 1.30 -12.28 4.67
C GLY A 23 2.02 -11.34 3.69
N PRO A 24 3.03 -11.84 2.96
CA PRO A 24 3.80 -11.03 2.01
C PRO A 24 2.93 -10.43 0.91
N VAL A 25 3.29 -9.22 0.49
CA VAL A 25 2.63 -8.50 -0.62
C VAL A 25 3.52 -8.53 -1.86
N HIS A 26 2.91 -8.30 -3.02
CA HIS A 26 3.63 -8.17 -4.28
C HIS A 26 3.51 -6.75 -4.81
N VAL A 27 4.66 -6.15 -5.08
CA VAL A 27 4.77 -4.92 -5.87
C VAL A 27 5.42 -5.25 -7.20
N TYR A 28 5.25 -4.40 -8.20
CA TYR A 28 5.75 -4.66 -9.54
C TYR A 28 6.59 -3.51 -10.05
N LEU A 29 7.82 -3.80 -10.46
CA LEU A 29 8.65 -2.88 -11.23
C LEU A 29 8.36 -3.11 -12.72
N ILE A 30 8.05 -2.03 -13.44
CA ILE A 30 7.83 -2.05 -14.89
C ILE A 30 8.87 -1.16 -15.54
N GLU A 31 9.71 -1.77 -16.37
CA GLU A 31 10.75 -1.12 -17.18
C GLU A 31 10.15 -0.73 -18.54
N GLY A 32 9.94 0.56 -18.79
CA GLY A 32 9.41 1.09 -20.05
C GLY A 32 9.90 2.50 -20.30
N ASP A 33 9.09 3.32 -20.97
CA ASP A 33 9.40 4.75 -21.21
C ASP A 33 9.57 5.54 -19.91
N ALA A 34 8.93 5.09 -18.83
CA ALA A 34 9.10 5.57 -17.46
C ALA A 34 9.27 4.37 -16.52
N LEU A 35 10.24 4.44 -15.62
CA LEU A 35 10.48 3.43 -14.60
C LEU A 35 9.36 3.49 -13.56
N THR A 36 8.50 2.48 -13.59
CA THR A 36 7.22 2.52 -12.87
C THR A 36 7.20 1.49 -11.76
N LEU A 37 6.79 1.91 -10.58
CA LEU A 37 6.53 1.02 -9.45
C LEU A 37 5.02 0.93 -9.20
N VAL A 38 4.45 -0.27 -9.28
CA VAL A 38 3.06 -0.55 -8.91
C VAL A 38 3.03 -0.98 -7.45
N ASP A 39 2.43 -0.14 -6.61
CA ASP A 39 2.46 -0.20 -5.14
C ASP A 39 3.88 -0.14 -4.53
N THR A 40 3.96 0.23 -3.25
CA THR A 40 5.24 0.50 -2.57
C THR A 40 5.54 -0.42 -1.40
N GLY A 41 4.55 -1.17 -0.91
CA GLY A 41 4.71 -2.03 0.26
C GLY A 41 4.40 -1.33 1.59
N PRO A 42 4.48 -2.07 2.71
CA PRO A 42 4.27 -1.53 4.04
C PRO A 42 5.42 -0.65 4.53
N ASN A 43 5.09 0.39 5.31
CA ASN A 43 6.08 1.27 5.93
C ASN A 43 6.89 0.57 7.03
N THR A 44 7.80 -0.30 6.62
CA THR A 44 8.70 -1.05 7.51
C THR A 44 10.12 -1.00 6.97
N THR A 45 11.09 -1.05 7.88
CA THR A 45 12.52 -1.11 7.51
C THR A 45 12.81 -2.34 6.65
N GLU A 46 12.24 -3.49 7.00
CA GLU A 46 12.46 -4.75 6.27
C GLU A 46 11.93 -4.68 4.83
N ALA A 47 10.70 -4.17 4.63
CA ALA A 47 10.15 -4.00 3.28
C ALA A 47 10.97 -3.01 2.45
N TRP A 48 11.44 -1.91 3.05
CA TRP A 48 12.31 -0.93 2.38
C TRP A 48 13.65 -1.54 1.94
N GLU A 49 14.29 -2.32 2.81
CA GLU A 49 15.54 -3.03 2.49
C GLU A 49 15.37 -4.03 1.36
N VAL A 50 14.27 -4.81 1.37
CA VAL A 50 13.98 -5.76 0.29
C VAL A 50 13.71 -5.01 -1.02
N LEU A 51 12.89 -3.96 -1.01
CA LEU A 51 12.58 -3.16 -2.20
C LEU A 51 13.84 -2.55 -2.82
N THR A 52 14.64 -1.84 -2.02
CA THR A 52 15.88 -1.18 -2.47
C THR A 52 16.90 -2.19 -3.01
N LYS A 53 17.04 -3.35 -2.36
CA LYS A 53 17.90 -4.43 -2.84
C LYS A 53 17.40 -5.00 -4.17
N SER A 54 16.10 -5.17 -4.34
CA SER A 54 15.49 -5.65 -5.58
C SER A 54 15.68 -4.66 -6.73
N LEU A 55 15.54 -3.35 -6.49
CA LEU A 55 15.86 -2.30 -7.47
C LEU A 55 17.34 -2.34 -7.85
N LYS A 56 18.23 -2.45 -6.87
CA LYS A 56 19.69 -2.51 -7.10
C LYS A 56 20.12 -3.70 -7.93
N VAL A 57 19.51 -4.88 -7.75
CA VAL A 57 19.76 -6.07 -8.58
C VAL A 57 19.41 -5.82 -10.06
N ARG A 58 18.49 -4.90 -10.33
CA ARG A 58 18.10 -4.47 -11.68
C ARG A 58 18.93 -3.28 -12.19
N GLY A 59 19.78 -2.69 -11.35
CA GLY A 59 20.63 -1.55 -11.71
C GLY A 59 20.03 -0.18 -11.38
N TYR A 60 18.95 -0.14 -10.60
CA TYR A 60 18.26 1.08 -10.21
C TYR A 60 18.39 1.37 -8.71
N GLN A 61 18.20 2.64 -8.37
CA GLN A 61 18.03 3.16 -7.03
C GLN A 61 16.57 3.65 -6.85
N PRO A 62 16.08 3.81 -5.62
CA PRO A 62 14.73 4.34 -5.39
C PRO A 62 14.46 5.68 -6.07
N GLU A 63 15.48 6.54 -6.16
CA GLU A 63 15.40 7.86 -6.77
C GLU A 63 15.29 7.80 -8.30
N ASP A 64 15.57 6.65 -8.93
CA ASP A 64 15.40 6.46 -10.37
C ASP A 64 13.93 6.14 -10.75
N ILE A 65 13.05 5.91 -9.78
CA ILE A 65 11.62 5.65 -10.04
C ILE A 65 10.96 6.94 -10.52
N ASP A 66 10.48 6.95 -11.76
CA ASP A 66 9.81 8.10 -12.36
C ASP A 66 8.36 8.27 -11.85
N GLN A 67 7.67 7.15 -11.63
CA GLN A 67 6.27 7.16 -11.21
C GLN A 67 5.86 5.96 -10.36
N ILE A 68 4.89 6.21 -9.49
CA ILE A 68 4.22 5.18 -8.69
C ILE A 68 2.77 5.09 -9.14
N ILE A 69 2.28 3.87 -9.36
CA ILE A 69 0.87 3.59 -9.56
C ILE A 69 0.34 2.86 -8.33
N LEU A 70 -0.50 3.54 -7.55
CA LEU A 70 -1.17 2.93 -6.41
C LEU A 70 -2.46 2.23 -6.84
N THR A 71 -2.54 0.94 -6.55
CA THR A 71 -3.76 0.16 -6.77
C THR A 71 -4.87 0.61 -5.82
N TYR A 72 -4.55 0.81 -4.55
CA TYR A 72 -5.43 1.38 -3.51
C TYR A 72 -4.62 1.80 -2.27
N HIS A 73 -5.30 2.31 -1.24
CA HIS A 73 -4.68 3.01 -0.11
C HIS A 73 -4.22 2.14 1.07
N HIS A 74 -4.49 0.83 1.08
CA HIS A 74 -4.15 0.04 2.27
C HIS A 74 -2.65 0.08 2.57
N PRO A 75 -2.28 0.03 3.86
CA PRO A 75 -0.92 0.30 4.29
C PRO A 75 0.10 -0.73 3.77
N ASP A 76 -0.30 -1.97 3.48
CA ASP A 76 0.55 -2.97 2.83
C ASP A 76 0.89 -2.64 1.37
N HIS A 77 0.16 -1.74 0.73
CA HIS A 77 0.41 -1.30 -0.65
C HIS A 77 0.99 0.12 -0.70
N ALA A 78 0.40 1.06 0.04
CA ALA A 78 0.75 2.48 -0.03
C ALA A 78 1.76 2.93 1.05
N GLY A 79 2.14 2.06 1.99
CA GLY A 79 2.88 2.45 3.18
C GLY A 79 4.21 3.18 2.93
N LEU A 80 4.99 2.75 1.93
CA LEU A 80 6.28 3.38 1.61
C LEU A 80 6.17 4.56 0.63
N THR A 81 4.97 4.94 0.19
CA THR A 81 4.76 5.94 -0.87
C THR A 81 5.40 7.29 -0.55
N TYR A 82 5.33 7.74 0.70
CA TYR A 82 5.91 9.02 1.13
C TYR A 82 7.42 9.13 0.86
N ARG A 83 8.15 8.00 0.76
CA ARG A 83 9.60 7.99 0.49
C ARG A 83 9.95 8.42 -0.93
N PHE A 84 8.97 8.43 -1.82
CA PHE A 84 9.12 8.77 -3.24
C PHE A 84 8.44 10.08 -3.61
N ALA A 85 7.76 10.75 -2.67
CA ALA A 85 6.94 11.93 -2.95
C ALA A 85 7.72 13.11 -3.57
N GLU A 86 9.03 13.17 -3.32
CA GLU A 86 9.93 14.21 -3.86
C GLU A 86 10.61 13.81 -5.18
N THR A 87 10.58 12.52 -5.54
CA THR A 87 11.36 11.97 -6.67
C THR A 87 10.49 11.36 -7.77
N ALA A 88 9.24 11.02 -7.48
CA ALA A 88 8.35 10.30 -8.39
C ALA A 88 6.96 10.93 -8.45
N GLU A 89 6.31 10.84 -9.61
CA GLU A 89 4.89 11.19 -9.75
C GLU A 89 4.01 10.08 -9.13
N ILE A 90 3.15 10.43 -8.18
CA ILE A 90 2.21 9.49 -7.55
C ILE A 90 0.88 9.52 -8.32
N LYS A 91 0.51 8.38 -8.90
CA LYS A 91 -0.72 8.18 -9.67
C LYS A 91 -1.61 7.13 -9.03
N GLY A 92 -2.91 7.28 -9.24
CA GLY A 92 -3.91 6.33 -8.77
C GLY A 92 -5.31 6.92 -8.78
N ASN A 93 -6.26 6.21 -8.19
CA ASN A 93 -7.57 6.79 -7.95
C ASN A 93 -7.47 7.93 -6.93
N TRP A 94 -8.11 9.07 -7.19
CA TRP A 94 -8.11 10.24 -6.30
C TRP A 94 -8.56 9.92 -4.86
N LYS A 95 -9.37 8.87 -4.65
CA LYS A 95 -9.77 8.42 -3.31
C LYS A 95 -8.62 7.91 -2.44
N ASN A 96 -7.47 7.60 -3.02
CA ASN A 96 -6.28 7.25 -2.24
C ASN A 96 -5.79 8.45 -1.41
N ASN A 97 -6.06 9.68 -1.85
CA ASN A 97 -5.56 10.89 -1.19
C ASN A 97 -6.07 11.03 0.24
N TYR A 98 -7.26 10.54 0.58
CA TYR A 98 -7.77 10.57 1.95
C TYR A 98 -6.82 9.89 2.96
N TRP A 99 -6.13 8.84 2.53
CA TRP A 99 -5.13 8.16 3.36
C TRP A 99 -3.74 8.76 3.20
N LEU A 100 -3.35 9.16 1.98
CA LEU A 100 -2.02 9.76 1.75
C LEU A 100 -1.87 11.10 2.48
N GLU A 101 -2.94 11.88 2.58
CA GLU A 101 -2.99 13.19 3.25
C GLU A 101 -3.44 13.07 4.72
N ALA A 102 -3.78 11.86 5.18
CA ALA A 102 -4.34 11.60 6.50
C ALA A 102 -5.54 12.51 6.84
N ASP A 103 -6.56 12.54 5.96
CA ASP A 103 -7.71 13.42 6.05
C ASP A 103 -8.56 13.12 7.32
N SER A 104 -8.42 14.00 8.31
CA SER A 104 -9.08 13.86 9.60
C SER A 104 -10.60 13.99 9.54
N GLU A 105 -11.15 14.74 8.60
CA GLU A 105 -12.60 14.89 8.44
C GLU A 105 -13.18 13.61 7.85
N PHE A 106 -12.54 13.09 6.81
CA PHE A 106 -12.91 11.82 6.19
C PHE A 106 -12.88 10.66 7.20
N PHE A 107 -11.81 10.53 7.98
CA PHE A 107 -11.72 9.46 8.99
C PHE A 107 -12.75 9.63 10.11
N SER A 108 -13.02 10.86 10.54
CA SER A 108 -14.08 11.14 11.52
C SER A 108 -15.44 10.70 11.00
N ASN A 109 -15.73 10.93 9.72
CA ASN A 109 -16.96 10.50 9.05
C ASN A 109 -17.06 8.97 8.95
N ILE A 110 -15.96 8.26 8.63
CA ILE A 110 -15.94 6.79 8.63
C ILE A 110 -16.23 6.23 10.03
N ILE A 111 -15.55 6.76 11.05
CA ILE A 111 -15.74 6.32 12.44
C ILE A 111 -17.18 6.55 12.89
N ALA A 112 -17.77 7.70 12.57
CA ALA A 112 -19.15 8.01 12.89
C ALA A 112 -20.12 7.05 12.18
N PHE A 113 -19.96 6.86 10.87
CA PHE A 113 -20.81 5.97 10.07
C PHE A 113 -20.83 4.54 10.62
N PHE A 114 -19.65 3.92 10.79
CA PHE A 114 -19.57 2.56 11.33
C PHE A 114 -20.03 2.51 12.79
N GLY A 115 -19.74 3.55 13.57
CA GLY A 115 -20.25 3.69 14.93
C GLY A 115 -21.78 3.58 15.00
N THR A 116 -22.49 4.33 14.16
CA THR A 116 -23.95 4.28 14.04
C THR A 116 -24.44 2.94 13.50
N LEU A 117 -23.80 2.39 12.47
CA LEU A 117 -24.16 1.08 11.91
C LEU A 117 -24.06 -0.03 12.96
N TYR A 118 -23.00 -0.05 13.75
CA TYR A 118 -22.82 -1.03 14.83
C TYR A 118 -23.89 -0.92 15.91
N ASP A 119 -24.33 0.30 16.24
CA ASP A 119 -25.43 0.50 17.19
C ASP A 119 -26.76 -0.04 16.63
N GLN A 120 -27.05 0.25 15.34
CA GLN A 120 -28.26 -0.24 14.67
C GLN A 120 -28.31 -1.78 14.57
N LEU A 121 -27.15 -2.41 14.42
CA LEU A 121 -27.01 -3.86 14.37
C LEU A 121 -26.89 -4.51 15.76
N ASN A 122 -27.02 -3.74 16.85
CA ASN A 122 -26.88 -4.21 18.23
C ASN A 122 -25.56 -4.96 18.48
N VAL A 123 -24.46 -4.52 17.85
CA VAL A 123 -23.13 -5.10 18.09
C VAL A 123 -22.74 -4.85 19.54
N PRO A 124 -22.34 -5.88 20.32
CA PRO A 124 -21.94 -5.71 21.71
C PRO A 124 -20.86 -4.63 21.88
N LEU A 125 -21.02 -3.75 22.88
CA LEU A 125 -20.12 -2.60 23.10
C LEU A 125 -18.63 -3.02 23.17
N ARG A 126 -18.33 -4.17 23.78
CA ARG A 126 -16.97 -4.73 23.84
C ARG A 126 -16.39 -4.99 22.45
N LEU A 127 -17.19 -5.53 21.52
CA LEU A 127 -16.76 -5.80 20.15
C LEU A 127 -16.65 -4.50 19.35
N LYS A 128 -17.62 -3.59 19.48
CA LYS A 128 -17.55 -2.26 18.86
C LYS A 128 -16.26 -1.52 19.24
N ASN A 129 -15.93 -1.45 20.53
CA ASN A 129 -14.71 -0.80 21.01
C ASN A 129 -13.43 -1.49 20.50
N LYS A 130 -13.44 -2.82 20.39
CA LYS A 130 -12.32 -3.57 19.83
C LYS A 130 -12.11 -3.23 18.34
N ILE A 131 -13.18 -3.28 17.55
CA ILE A 131 -13.14 -3.00 16.10
C ILE A 131 -12.67 -1.56 15.84
N LEU A 132 -13.27 -0.57 16.53
CA LEU A 132 -12.89 0.83 16.35
C LEU A 132 -11.43 1.10 16.76
N LYS A 133 -10.91 0.39 17.76
CA LYS A 133 -9.51 0.48 18.15
C LYS A 133 -8.58 -0.12 17.09
N GLU A 134 -8.93 -1.29 16.53
CA GLU A 134 -8.11 -1.97 15.52
C GLU A 134 -8.12 -1.25 14.17
N ASN A 135 -9.26 -0.66 13.77
CA ASN A 135 -9.38 0.08 12.51
C ASN A 135 -8.49 1.33 12.44
N LYS A 136 -8.12 1.92 13.58
CA LYS A 136 -7.16 3.03 13.63
C LYS A 136 -5.77 2.67 13.10
N ASN A 137 -5.43 1.38 12.99
CA ASN A 137 -4.16 0.97 12.39
C ASN A 137 -4.17 1.06 10.85
N TYR A 138 -5.35 1.28 10.26
CA TYR A 138 -5.58 1.36 8.81
C TYR A 138 -6.06 2.75 8.39
N MET A 139 -6.04 3.73 9.31
CA MET A 139 -6.38 5.14 9.11
C MET A 139 -5.14 5.97 9.43
#